data_AF-A0A542VZY5-F1
#
_entry.id   AF-A0A542VZY5-F1
#
_cell.length_a   1.000
_cell.length_b   1.000
_cell.length_c   1.000
_cell.angle_alpha   90.00
_cell.angle_beta   90.00
_cell.angle_gamma   90.00
#
_symmetry.space_group_name_H-M   'P 1'
#
loop_
_entity.id
_entity.type
_entity.pdbx_description
1 polymer ?
#
loop_
_entity_poly.entity_id
_entity_poly.type
_entity_poly.pdbx_seq_one_letter_code
_entity_poly.pdbx_strand_id
1 'polypeptide(L)'
;MSFSDWSQNADSNSNIGGISIAEGCPPGNLNNALREAMAEMRSAINQAMDTALQAADMATFRQAIGALASNGGDVDGLLRRKGQGVFPYFADGSFSGGRIYLTNSQAADPTSQPGDIWLVYV
;
A
#
# COMPACT_ATOMS: atom_id res chain seq x y z
N MET A 1 17.68 -9.60 20.42
CA MET A 1 16.74 -8.82 19.60
C MET A 1 17.49 -7.95 18.64
N SER A 2 17.20 -8.11 17.35
CA SER A 2 17.52 -7.12 16.32
C SER A 2 16.50 -5.98 16.36
N PHE A 3 16.74 -4.91 15.60
CA PHE A 3 15.83 -3.78 15.48
C PHE A 3 14.39 -4.18 15.06
N SER A 4 14.26 -5.20 14.20
CA SER A 4 12.97 -5.72 13.75
C SER A 4 12.14 -6.39 14.85
N ASP A 5 12.80 -6.90 15.90
CA ASP A 5 12.16 -7.59 17.02
C ASP A 5 11.68 -6.63 18.12
N TRP A 6 12.00 -5.33 18.02
CA TRP A 6 11.64 -4.36 19.03
C TRP A 6 10.12 -4.18 19.09
N SER A 7 9.63 -3.96 20.31
CA SER A 7 8.23 -3.72 20.61
C SER A 7 7.95 -2.24 20.74
N GLN A 8 6.72 -1.84 20.39
CA GLN A 8 6.19 -0.51 20.71
C GLN A 8 5.84 -0.38 22.21
N ASN A 9 5.84 -1.48 22.96
CA ASN A 9 5.79 -1.47 24.42
C ASN A 9 7.21 -1.48 24.99
N ALA A 10 7.61 -0.38 25.64
CA ALA A 10 8.92 -0.19 26.23
C ALA A 10 9.32 -1.32 27.20
N ASP A 11 8.39 -1.84 28.01
CA ASP A 11 8.66 -2.90 28.99
C ASP A 11 9.06 -4.23 28.33
N SER A 12 8.68 -4.43 27.07
CA SER A 12 9.02 -5.63 26.31
C SER A 12 10.43 -5.58 25.69
N ASN A 13 11.09 -4.41 25.71
CA ASN A 13 12.43 -4.22 25.15
C ASN A 13 13.50 -4.48 26.23
N SER A 14 14.04 -5.70 26.29
CA SER A 14 14.98 -6.11 27.36
C SER A 14 16.46 -6.17 26.95
N ASN A 15 16.76 -6.20 25.65
CA ASN A 15 18.13 -6.31 25.12
C ASN A 15 18.28 -5.66 23.74
N ILE A 16 19.51 -5.26 23.38
CA ILE A 16 19.89 -4.75 22.06
C ILE A 16 21.05 -5.58 21.54
N GLY A 17 20.88 -6.28 20.42
CA GLY A 17 21.96 -7.08 19.83
C GLY A 17 22.52 -8.17 20.77
N GLY A 18 21.71 -8.63 21.74
CA GLY A 18 22.12 -9.61 22.76
C GLY A 18 22.68 -9.01 24.05
N ILE A 19 22.91 -7.68 24.11
CA ILE A 19 23.35 -6.97 25.31
C ILE A 19 22.13 -6.63 26.17
N SER A 20 22.15 -7.01 27.44
CA SER A 20 21.04 -6.74 28.34
C SER A 20 20.98 -5.25 28.69
N ILE A 21 19.80 -4.65 28.52
CA ILE A 21 19.57 -3.26 28.94
C ILE A 21 19.53 -3.18 30.48
N ALA A 22 19.31 -4.30 31.18
CA ALA A 22 19.25 -4.34 32.65
C ALA A 22 20.63 -4.36 33.34
N GLU A 23 21.73 -4.14 32.62
CA GLU A 23 23.09 -4.19 33.18
C GLU A 23 23.38 -2.97 34.07
N GLY A 24 23.16 -3.13 35.38
CA GLY A 24 23.81 -2.30 36.41
C GLY A 24 23.34 -0.86 36.58
N CYS A 25 22.35 -0.39 35.82
CA CYS A 25 21.77 0.94 36.04
C CYS A 25 20.62 0.90 37.08
N PRO A 26 20.62 1.78 38.10
CA PRO A 26 19.59 1.82 39.13
C PRO A 26 18.17 1.87 38.54
N PRO A 27 17.20 1.18 39.16
CA PRO A 27 15.82 1.09 38.70
C PRO A 27 15.15 2.47 38.82
N GLY A 28 15.28 3.29 37.77
CA GLY A 28 14.71 4.63 37.70
C GLY A 28 15.28 5.55 36.61
N ASN A 29 16.49 5.29 36.09
CA ASN A 29 17.17 6.14 35.10
C ASN A 29 17.63 5.35 33.86
N LEU A 30 18.05 6.07 32.80
CA LEU A 30 18.64 5.65 31.49
C LEU A 30 18.06 4.40 30.81
N ASN A 31 17.95 3.26 31.48
CA ASN A 31 17.32 2.04 31.01
C ASN A 31 15.86 2.25 30.60
N ASN A 32 15.07 2.97 31.41
CA ASN A 32 13.69 3.28 31.03
C ASN A 32 13.64 4.26 29.85
N ALA A 33 14.53 5.25 29.82
CA ALA A 33 14.61 6.18 28.68
C ALA A 33 15.06 5.47 27.39
N LEU A 34 15.96 4.49 27.47
CA LEU A 34 16.40 3.70 26.34
C LEU A 34 15.28 2.76 25.85
N ARG A 35 14.56 2.11 26.77
CA ARG A 35 13.39 1.29 26.43
C ARG A 35 12.31 2.09 25.74
N GLU A 36 12.05 3.30 26.23
CA GLU A 36 11.13 4.24 25.63
C GLU A 36 11.63 4.70 24.26
N ALA A 37 12.90 5.07 24.14
CA ALA A 37 13.49 5.44 22.85
C ALA A 37 13.41 4.30 21.82
N MET A 38 13.60 3.04 22.24
CA MET A 38 13.41 1.88 21.35
C MET A 38 11.94 1.73 20.92
N ALA A 39 11.00 1.94 21.83
CA ALA A 39 9.57 1.90 21.54
C ALA A 39 9.15 3.03 20.59
N GLU A 40 9.63 4.25 20.82
CA GLU A 40 9.41 5.40 19.93
C GLU A 40 10.05 5.17 18.56
N MET A 41 11.28 4.65 18.49
CA MET A 41 11.93 4.31 17.22
C MET A 41 11.14 3.23 16.45
N ARG A 42 10.59 2.22 17.14
CA ARG A 42 9.72 1.20 16.54
C ARG A 42 8.37 1.76 16.12
N SER A 43 7.83 2.73 16.86
CA SER A 43 6.61 3.44 16.47
C SER A 43 6.85 4.33 15.26
N ALA A 44 8.01 4.98 15.16
CA ALA A 44 8.37 5.85 14.05
C ALA A 44 8.64 5.05 12.76
N ILE A 45 9.25 3.87 12.88
CA ILE A 45 9.45 2.95 11.75
C ILE A 45 8.23 2.03 11.66
N ASN A 46 7.22 2.48 10.90
CA ASN A 46 6.01 1.69 10.63
C ASN A 46 6.37 0.29 10.09
N GLN A 47 5.65 -0.75 10.52
CA GLN A 47 5.86 -2.13 10.05
C GLN A 47 5.84 -2.25 8.51
N ALA A 48 5.06 -1.41 7.82
CA ALA A 48 5.05 -1.32 6.37
C ALA A 48 6.41 -0.95 5.76
N MET A 49 7.16 -0.05 6.41
CA MET A 49 8.50 0.33 5.98
C MET A 49 9.53 -0.78 6.22
N ASP A 50 9.40 -1.51 7.33
CA ASP A 50 10.25 -2.67 7.64
C ASP A 50 10.02 -3.81 6.63
N THR A 51 8.76 -4.14 6.36
CA THR A 51 8.38 -5.12 5.33
C THR A 51 8.86 -4.69 3.94
N ALA A 52 8.83 -3.40 3.61
CA ALA A 52 9.34 -2.91 2.34
C ALA A 52 10.87 -3.09 2.22
N LEU A 53 11.64 -2.71 3.25
CA LEU A 53 13.10 -2.80 3.21
C LEU A 53 13.63 -4.25 3.22
N GLN A 54 12.87 -5.16 3.83
CA GLN A 54 13.23 -6.59 3.90
C GLN A 54 12.67 -7.43 2.74
N ALA A 55 11.93 -6.82 1.79
CA ALA A 55 11.30 -7.55 0.71
C ALA A 55 12.32 -8.29 -0.17
N ALA A 56 12.23 -9.62 -0.20
CA ALA A 56 13.07 -10.47 -1.05
C ALA A 56 12.65 -10.44 -2.54
N ASP A 57 11.45 -9.95 -2.82
CA ASP A 57 10.92 -9.79 -4.17
C ASP A 57 10.11 -8.50 -4.32
N MET A 58 9.81 -8.16 -5.57
CA MET A 58 9.06 -6.95 -5.91
C MET A 58 7.58 -7.05 -5.55
N ALA A 59 7.00 -8.24 -5.40
CA ALA A 59 5.60 -8.38 -5.03
C ALA A 59 5.40 -7.99 -3.55
N THR A 60 6.25 -8.47 -2.65
CA THR A 60 6.25 -8.11 -1.23
C THR A 60 6.53 -6.62 -1.03
N PHE A 61 7.51 -6.06 -1.75
CA PHE A 61 7.80 -4.61 -1.69
C PHE A 61 6.57 -3.77 -2.05
N ARG A 62 5.90 -4.10 -3.16
CA ARG A 62 4.71 -3.39 -3.64
C ARG A 62 3.57 -3.44 -2.65
N GLN A 63 3.32 -4.60 -2.06
CA GLN A 63 2.28 -4.75 -1.04
C GLN A 63 2.58 -3.87 0.18
N ALA A 64 3.83 -3.86 0.66
CA ALA A 64 4.25 -3.11 1.82
C ALA A 64 4.06 -1.59 1.66
N ILE A 65 4.25 -1.05 0.45
CA ILE A 65 4.04 0.37 0.15
C ILE A 65 2.60 0.71 -0.27
N GLY A 66 1.68 -0.26 -0.25
CA GLY A 66 0.29 -0.07 -0.69
C GLY A 66 0.13 0.18 -2.19
N ALA A 67 1.06 -0.32 -3.02
CA ALA A 67 0.94 -0.21 -4.47
C ALA A 67 -0.14 -1.14 -5.02
N LEU A 68 -0.72 -0.77 -6.15
CA LEU A 68 -1.70 -1.61 -6.85
C LEU A 68 -1.12 -3.00 -7.17
N ALA A 69 -1.90 -4.05 -6.95
CA ALA A 69 -1.53 -5.41 -7.32
C ALA A 69 -1.31 -5.53 -8.83
N SER A 70 -0.30 -6.29 -9.24
CA SER A 70 0.03 -6.53 -10.66
C SER A 70 -0.94 -7.48 -11.36
N ASN A 71 -1.68 -8.28 -10.58
CA ASN A 71 -2.54 -9.35 -11.08
C ASN A 71 -4.04 -9.02 -10.95
N GLY A 72 -4.36 -7.72 -10.80
CA GLY A 72 -5.72 -7.26 -10.51
C GLY A 72 -6.02 -7.16 -9.01
N GLY A 73 -7.09 -6.45 -8.67
CA GLY A 73 -7.51 -6.16 -7.31
C GLY A 73 -8.49 -4.98 -7.28
N ASP A 74 -9.15 -4.79 -6.15
CA ASP A 74 -10.09 -3.69 -5.97
C ASP A 74 -9.31 -2.38 -5.77
N VAL A 75 -9.81 -1.31 -6.39
CA VAL A 75 -9.31 0.04 -6.20
C VAL A 75 -10.45 0.92 -5.74
N ASP A 76 -10.20 1.71 -4.70
CA ASP A 76 -11.16 2.70 -4.25
C ASP A 76 -10.94 4.03 -4.99
N GLY A 77 -12.02 4.69 -5.38
CA GLY A 77 -12.00 5.96 -6.10
C GLY A 77 -12.01 5.88 -7.65
N LEU A 78 -11.79 7.03 -8.29
CA LEU A 78 -11.95 7.19 -9.74
C LEU A 78 -10.72 6.65 -10.50
N LEU A 79 -10.90 5.58 -11.28
CA LEU A 79 -9.85 5.07 -12.16
C LEU A 79 -9.61 6.00 -13.36
N ARG A 80 -8.39 6.52 -13.49
CA ARG A 80 -7.91 7.24 -14.70
C ARG A 80 -6.67 6.53 -15.25
N ARG A 81 -6.74 6.04 -16.49
CA ARG A 81 -5.57 5.49 -17.19
C ARG A 81 -4.82 6.59 -17.94
N LYS A 82 -3.48 6.56 -17.88
CA LYS A 82 -2.65 7.48 -18.67
C LYS A 82 -2.90 7.24 -20.17
N GLY A 83 -3.49 8.21 -20.85
CA GLY A 83 -3.76 8.14 -22.29
C GLY A 83 -5.08 7.44 -22.69
N GLN A 84 -5.95 7.09 -21.74
CA GLN A 84 -7.31 6.60 -22.04
C GLN A 84 -8.35 7.36 -21.19
N GLY A 85 -9.62 7.27 -21.61
CA GLY A 85 -10.76 7.89 -20.93
C GLY A 85 -11.11 7.23 -19.58
N VAL A 86 -12.21 7.70 -19.00
CA VAL A 86 -12.75 7.22 -17.72
C VAL A 86 -13.35 5.82 -17.87
N PHE A 87 -13.18 4.96 -16.85
CA PHE A 87 -13.86 3.66 -16.79
C PHE A 87 -15.34 3.84 -16.43
N PRO A 88 -16.27 3.18 -17.15
CA PRO A 88 -17.66 3.17 -16.74
C PRO A 88 -17.84 2.48 -15.39
N TYR A 89 -18.63 3.10 -14.52
CA TYR A 89 -19.11 2.48 -13.30
C TYR A 89 -20.37 1.67 -13.60
N PHE A 90 -20.37 0.40 -13.26
CA PHE A 90 -21.56 -0.45 -13.30
C PHE A 90 -22.09 -0.64 -11.88
N ALA A 91 -23.36 -0.34 -11.66
CA ALA A 91 -24.00 -0.48 -10.35
C ALA A 91 -24.28 -1.95 -9.97
N ASP A 92 -24.26 -2.86 -10.95
CA ASP A 92 -24.37 -4.31 -10.76
C ASP A 92 -23.04 -4.95 -11.17
N GLY A 93 -22.45 -5.76 -10.28
CA GLY A 93 -21.19 -6.45 -10.49
C GLY A 93 -21.26 -7.61 -11.50
N SER A 94 -22.45 -7.96 -11.98
CA SER A 94 -22.63 -8.93 -13.06
C SER A 94 -22.16 -8.41 -14.44
N PHE A 95 -22.04 -7.08 -14.59
CA PHE A 95 -21.49 -6.46 -15.79
C PHE A 95 -19.96 -6.54 -15.76
N SER A 96 -19.39 -7.45 -16.56
CA SER A 96 -17.95 -7.73 -16.61
C SER A 96 -17.13 -6.74 -17.44
N GLY A 97 -17.77 -5.73 -18.05
CA GLY A 97 -17.12 -4.65 -18.78
C GLY A 97 -17.85 -4.24 -20.07
N GLY A 98 -17.35 -3.17 -20.71
CA GLY A 98 -17.79 -2.67 -22.01
C GLY A 98 -16.93 -1.48 -22.43
N ARG A 99 -16.79 -1.21 -23.74
CA ARG A 99 -16.08 -0.02 -24.23
C ARG A 99 -17.07 1.10 -24.46
N ILE A 100 -16.71 2.31 -24.01
CA ILE A 100 -17.47 3.53 -24.30
C ILE A 100 -16.63 4.43 -25.18
N TYR A 101 -17.18 4.77 -26.34
CA TYR A 101 -16.61 5.72 -27.27
C TYR A 101 -17.37 7.05 -27.21
N LEU A 102 -16.66 8.17 -27.23
CA LEU A 102 -17.22 9.50 -27.43
C LEU A 102 -16.54 10.14 -28.63
N THR A 103 -17.28 10.35 -29.72
CA THR A 103 -16.72 10.95 -30.94
C THR A 103 -17.62 12.05 -31.49
N ASN A 104 -17.06 12.88 -32.38
CA ASN A 104 -17.88 13.81 -33.15
C ASN A 104 -18.78 13.05 -34.14
N SER A 105 -19.83 13.72 -34.62
CA SER A 105 -20.84 13.15 -35.54
C SER A 105 -20.34 12.74 -36.92
N GLN A 106 -19.12 13.13 -37.29
CA GLN A 106 -18.51 12.78 -38.58
C GLN A 106 -17.36 11.78 -38.43
N ALA A 107 -17.09 11.31 -37.21
CA ALA A 107 -16.01 10.38 -36.96
C ALA A 107 -16.36 9.01 -37.53
N ALA A 108 -15.37 8.35 -38.15
CA ALA A 108 -15.50 6.96 -38.53
C ALA A 108 -15.74 6.08 -37.30
N ASP A 109 -16.42 4.95 -37.50
CA ASP A 109 -16.65 3.96 -36.44
C ASP A 109 -15.31 3.60 -35.76
N PRO A 110 -15.21 3.77 -34.43
CA PRO A 110 -13.98 3.52 -33.68
C PRO A 110 -13.72 2.01 -33.46
N THR A 111 -14.09 1.16 -34.41
CA THR A 111 -14.01 -0.31 -34.37
C THR A 111 -14.90 -0.94 -33.30
N SER A 112 -16.15 -0.48 -33.25
CA SER A 112 -17.17 -0.98 -32.32
C SER A 112 -17.44 -2.48 -32.50
N GLN A 113 -17.71 -3.19 -31.40
CA GLN A 113 -18.15 -4.59 -31.36
C GLN A 113 -19.49 -4.70 -30.62
N PRO A 114 -20.23 -5.81 -30.78
CA PRO A 114 -21.45 -6.05 -30.03
C PRO A 114 -21.24 -5.90 -28.51
N GLY A 115 -22.02 -5.02 -27.88
CA GLY A 115 -21.91 -4.69 -26.45
C GLY A 115 -21.20 -3.37 -26.15
N ASP A 116 -20.60 -2.71 -27.14
CA ASP A 116 -20.03 -1.37 -26.97
C ASP A 116 -21.11 -0.28 -26.94
N ILE A 117 -20.84 0.81 -26.22
CA ILE A 117 -21.67 2.02 -26.23
C ILE A 117 -20.92 3.11 -26.99
N TRP A 118 -21.55 3.67 -28.02
CA TRP A 118 -20.98 4.79 -28.78
C TRP A 118 -21.85 6.03 -28.62
N LEU A 119 -21.31 7.03 -27.93
CA LEU A 119 -21.91 8.35 -27.76
C LEU A 119 -21.34 9.31 -28.80
N VAL A 120 -22.22 10.05 -29.45
CA VAL A 120 -21.86 10.97 -30.53
C VAL A 120 -22.24 12.38 -30.12
N TYR A 121 -21.31 13.33 -30.19
CA TYR A 121 -21.58 14.74 -29.95
C TYR A 121 -21.67 15.53 -31.25
N VAL A 122 -22.53 16.55 -31.24
CA VAL A 122 -22.76 17.50 -32.34
C VAL A 122 -21.78 18.66 -32.22
#